data_AF-A0A6P1VAE5-F1
#
_entry.id   AF-A0A6P1VAE5-F1
#
_cell.length_a   1.000
_cell.length_b   1.000
_cell.length_c   1.000
_cell.angle_alpha   90.00
_cell.angle_beta   90.00
_cell.angle_gamma   90.00
#
_symmetry.space_group_name_H-M   'P 1'
#
loop_
_entity.id
_entity.type
_entity.pdbx_description
1 polymer ?
#
loop_
_entity_poly.entity_id
_entity_poly.type
_entity_poly.pdbx_seq_one_letter_code
_entity_poly.pdbx_strand_id
1 'polypeptide(L)'
;MSERMQDRTTGVLIAVLIVGAVALVAYAHNHHYGDSSSKKPDHSQSGISSPSGTTNPSNRYYDPGDTDESEDDVYYANCSEACEDGAESIREGESGYREELDRDSDGVACEPWRGR
;
A
#
# COMPACT_ATOMS: atom_id res chain seq x y z
N MET A 1 0.42 -44.83 39.33
CA MET A 1 -0.80 -44.14 38.79
C MET A 1 -0.52 -42.75 38.21
N SER A 2 0.66 -42.14 38.40
CA SER A 2 0.98 -40.81 37.85
C SER A 2 1.49 -40.80 36.41
N GLU A 3 1.93 -41.93 35.86
CA GLU A 3 2.55 -41.98 34.53
C GLU A 3 1.53 -41.78 33.38
N ARG A 4 0.27 -42.19 33.57
CA ARG A 4 -0.81 -41.97 32.58
C ARG A 4 -1.37 -40.56 32.55
N MET A 5 -1.04 -39.73 33.55
CA MET A 5 -1.44 -38.32 33.58
C MET A 5 -0.45 -37.48 32.76
N GLN A 6 0.85 -37.83 32.77
CA GLN A 6 1.90 -37.11 32.05
C GLN A 6 1.71 -37.14 30.53
N ASP A 7 1.27 -38.26 29.95
CA ASP A 7 1.02 -38.38 28.50
C ASP A 7 -0.18 -37.55 28.04
N ARG A 8 -1.23 -37.44 28.87
CA ARG A 8 -2.44 -36.69 28.53
C ARG A 8 -2.18 -35.18 28.64
N THR A 9 -1.46 -34.75 29.67
CA THR A 9 -1.05 -33.35 29.80
C THR A 9 -0.04 -32.96 28.73
N THR A 10 0.94 -33.82 28.43
CA THR A 10 1.92 -33.57 27.36
C THR A 10 1.24 -33.56 26.00
N GLY A 11 0.30 -34.47 25.74
CA GLY A 11 -0.49 -34.50 24.51
C GLY A 11 -1.37 -33.26 24.34
N VAL A 12 -2.01 -32.77 25.40
CA VAL A 12 -2.79 -31.53 25.38
C VAL A 12 -1.89 -30.31 25.15
N LEU A 13 -0.73 -30.24 25.82
CA LEU A 13 0.23 -29.15 25.62
C LEU A 13 0.78 -29.14 24.19
N ILE A 14 1.14 -30.30 23.64
CA ILE A 14 1.58 -30.42 22.24
C ILE A 14 0.45 -30.01 21.29
N ALA A 15 -0.79 -30.43 21.53
CA ALA A 15 -1.94 -30.03 20.71
C ALA A 15 -2.17 -28.51 20.73
N VAL A 16 -2.08 -27.87 21.90
CA VAL A 16 -2.19 -26.41 22.04
C VAL A 16 -1.05 -25.68 21.32
N LEU A 17 0.19 -26.19 21.42
CA LEU A 17 1.34 -25.62 20.70
C LEU A 17 1.20 -25.76 19.19
N ILE A 18 0.73 -26.91 18.69
CA ILE A 18 0.50 -27.13 17.25
C ILE A 18 -0.62 -26.21 16.75
N VAL A 19 -1.75 -26.15 17.46
CA VAL A 19 -2.87 -25.26 17.09
C VAL A 19 -2.43 -23.80 17.12
N GLY A 20 -1.68 -23.38 18.15
CA GLY A 20 -1.13 -22.04 18.26
C GLY A 20 -0.15 -21.71 17.13
N ALA A 21 0.75 -22.62 16.77
CA ALA A 21 1.69 -22.44 15.66
C ALA A 21 0.97 -22.35 14.30
N VAL A 22 -0.04 -23.21 14.06
CA VAL A 22 -0.86 -23.16 12.83
C VAL A 22 -1.64 -21.85 12.75
N ALA A 23 -2.22 -21.38 13.87
CA ALA A 23 -2.92 -20.11 13.93
C ALA A 23 -1.97 -18.92 13.71
N LEU A 24 -0.76 -18.96 14.26
CA LEU A 24 0.29 -17.94 14.03
C LEU A 24 0.73 -17.90 12.57
N VAL A 25 0.97 -19.06 11.96
CA VAL A 25 1.33 -19.16 10.54
C VAL A 25 0.19 -18.66 9.67
N ALA A 26 -1.06 -19.03 9.97
CA ALA A 26 -2.24 -18.55 9.25
C ALA A 26 -2.43 -17.03 9.41
N TYR A 27 -2.22 -16.48 10.60
CA TYR A 27 -2.28 -15.05 10.87
C TYR A 27 -1.19 -14.28 10.09
N ALA A 28 0.04 -14.79 10.11
CA ALA A 28 1.15 -14.21 9.37
C ALA A 28 0.95 -14.34 7.85
N HIS A 29 0.46 -15.49 7.36
CA HIS A 29 0.08 -15.65 5.97
C HIS A 29 -1.07 -14.72 5.59
N ASN A 30 -2.09 -14.53 6.45
CA ASN A 30 -3.21 -13.64 6.16
C ASN A 30 -2.79 -12.16 6.14
N HIS A 31 -1.74 -11.79 6.87
CA HIS A 31 -1.13 -10.45 6.78
C HIS A 31 -0.16 -10.29 5.59
N HIS A 32 0.45 -11.37 5.08
CA HIS A 32 1.29 -11.36 3.88
C HIS A 32 0.55 -11.62 2.57
N TYR A 33 -0.68 -12.17 2.62
CA TYR A 33 -1.57 -12.34 1.47
C TYR A 33 -2.43 -11.10 1.19
N GLY A 34 -1.94 -9.94 1.66
CA GLY A 34 -2.49 -8.63 1.39
C GLY A 34 -1.87 -7.94 0.19
N ASP A 35 -1.19 -8.63 -0.74
CA ASP A 35 -0.97 -8.05 -2.06
C ASP A 35 -0.66 -9.10 -3.14
N SER A 36 -1.58 -9.23 -4.09
CA SER A 36 -1.33 -9.53 -5.51
C SER A 36 -2.67 -9.79 -6.21
N SER A 37 -3.51 -8.77 -6.27
CA SER A 37 -4.47 -8.66 -7.36
C SER A 37 -4.41 -7.26 -7.94
N SER A 38 -3.27 -6.98 -8.56
CA SER A 38 -3.25 -6.17 -9.77
C SER A 38 -4.16 -6.82 -10.83
N LYS A 39 -5.45 -6.52 -10.77
CA LYS A 39 -6.26 -6.31 -11.95
C LYS A 39 -6.80 -4.90 -11.88
N LYS A 40 -6.08 -4.02 -12.57
CA LYS A 40 -6.50 -2.69 -13.02
C LYS A 40 -8.03 -2.61 -13.15
N PRO A 41 -8.70 -1.56 -12.64
CA PRO A 41 -9.87 -1.08 -13.35
C PRO A 41 -9.39 -0.66 -14.74
N ASP A 42 -9.70 -1.48 -15.74
CA ASP A 42 -9.65 -1.11 -17.14
C ASP A 42 -10.67 0.01 -17.33
N HIS A 43 -10.26 1.25 -17.04
CA HIS A 43 -10.89 2.37 -17.71
C HIS A 43 -10.32 2.41 -19.12
N SER A 44 -10.99 1.63 -19.96
CA SER A 44 -11.03 1.79 -21.40
C SER A 44 -11.31 3.27 -21.71
N GLN A 45 -10.26 4.07 -21.89
CA GLN A 45 -10.33 5.22 -22.77
C GLN A 45 -9.70 4.79 -24.10
N SER A 46 -10.55 4.14 -24.90
CA SER A 46 -10.41 4.19 -26.34
C SER A 46 -10.44 5.66 -26.76
N GLY A 47 -9.29 6.20 -27.09
CA GLY A 47 -9.15 7.57 -27.57
C GLY A 47 -8.05 7.63 -28.60
N ILE A 48 -8.35 7.17 -29.81
CA ILE A 48 -7.55 7.48 -30.99
C ILE A 48 -7.55 9.00 -31.13
N SER A 49 -6.44 9.65 -30.80
CA SER A 49 -5.97 10.83 -31.51
C SER A 49 -4.53 11.11 -31.08
N SER A 50 -3.58 10.68 -31.91
CA SER A 50 -2.43 11.53 -32.12
C SER A 50 -2.94 12.86 -32.68
N PRO A 51 -2.54 14.00 -32.11
CA PRO A 51 -2.20 15.13 -32.94
C PRO A 51 -0.68 15.25 -32.90
N SER A 52 -0.05 15.02 -34.04
CA SER A 52 1.15 15.80 -34.35
C SER A 52 0.80 17.26 -34.11
N GLY A 53 1.38 17.84 -33.07
CA GLY A 53 1.06 19.18 -32.59
C GLY A 53 2.32 19.86 -32.12
N THR A 54 3.13 20.28 -33.09
CA THR A 54 4.13 21.34 -32.93
C THR A 54 3.52 22.54 -32.18
N THR A 55 4.27 23.02 -31.18
CA THR A 55 4.19 24.34 -30.50
C THR A 55 2.91 24.71 -29.72
N ASN A 56 3.02 24.94 -28.41
CA ASN A 56 3.04 26.26 -27.76
C ASN A 56 2.58 26.15 -26.27
N PRO A 57 3.26 26.75 -25.27
CA PRO A 57 2.93 26.60 -23.86
C PRO A 57 1.92 27.68 -23.45
N SER A 58 0.67 27.31 -23.21
CA SER A 58 -0.30 28.06 -22.40
C SER A 58 -1.66 27.37 -22.43
N ASN A 59 -1.95 26.52 -21.45
CA ASN A 59 -3.33 26.34 -20.99
C ASN A 59 -3.33 25.73 -19.58
N ARG A 60 -3.15 26.57 -18.55
CA ARG A 60 -3.58 26.21 -17.21
C ARG A 60 -5.10 26.35 -17.20
N TYR A 61 -5.81 25.26 -17.48
CA TYR A 61 -7.22 25.17 -17.16
C TYR A 61 -7.32 24.73 -15.70
N TYR A 62 -7.39 25.71 -14.81
CA TYR A 62 -7.71 25.51 -13.40
C TYR A 62 -9.23 25.32 -13.34
N ASP A 63 -9.69 24.10 -13.09
CA ASP A 63 -11.09 23.80 -12.78
C ASP A 63 -11.28 24.07 -11.27
N PRO A 64 -12.01 25.13 -10.87
CA PRO A 64 -12.25 25.43 -9.47
C PRO A 64 -13.48 24.63 -9.03
N GLY A 65 -13.32 23.31 -8.93
CA GLY A 65 -14.41 22.37 -8.73
C GLY A 65 -14.17 21.27 -7.70
N ASP A 66 -12.93 21.00 -7.31
CA ASP A 66 -12.65 20.08 -6.20
C ASP A 66 -12.45 20.91 -4.94
N THR A 67 -13.53 21.01 -4.17
CA THR A 67 -13.42 21.24 -2.74
C THR A 67 -12.38 20.27 -2.21
N ASP A 68 -11.27 20.85 -1.75
CA ASP A 68 -10.30 20.38 -0.77
C ASP A 68 -11.07 19.72 0.41
N GLU A 69 -11.62 18.53 0.15
CA GLU A 69 -12.22 17.63 1.13
C GLU A 69 -11.02 17.05 1.86
N SER A 70 -10.45 17.89 2.74
CA SER A 70 -9.45 17.58 3.76
C SER A 70 -9.01 16.14 3.67
N GLU A 71 -8.12 15.90 2.69
CA GLU A 71 -7.56 14.59 2.40
C GLU A 71 -7.05 14.12 3.74
N ASP A 72 -7.71 13.08 4.29
CA ASP A 72 -7.56 12.66 5.68
C ASP A 72 -6.11 12.82 6.11
N ASP A 73 -5.86 13.51 7.24
CA ASP A 73 -4.56 13.97 7.78
C ASP A 73 -3.55 12.82 8.00
N VAL A 74 -3.25 12.08 6.95
CA VAL A 74 -2.30 11.00 6.89
C VAL A 74 -0.96 11.70 6.71
N TYR A 75 -0.17 11.67 7.77
CA TYR A 75 1.13 12.32 7.78
C TYR A 75 2.22 11.25 7.87
N TYR A 76 3.11 11.26 6.89
CA TYR A 76 4.32 10.43 6.91
C TYR A 76 5.54 11.32 7.09
N ALA A 77 6.37 11.05 8.10
CA ALA A 77 7.61 11.80 8.31
C ALA A 77 8.65 11.50 7.22
N ASN A 78 8.57 10.33 6.59
CA ASN A 78 9.45 9.92 5.49
C ASN A 78 8.86 8.74 4.69
N CYS A 79 9.42 8.46 3.51
CA CYS A 79 8.94 7.37 2.66
C CYS A 79 9.10 5.96 3.25
N SER A 80 9.96 5.77 4.25
CA SER A 80 10.05 4.47 4.93
C SER A 80 8.80 4.21 5.75
N GLU A 81 8.30 5.22 6.47
CA GLU A 81 7.06 5.14 7.25
C GLU A 81 5.86 4.92 6.34
N ALA A 82 5.78 5.67 5.23
CA ALA A 82 4.76 5.45 4.21
C ALA A 82 4.78 4.01 3.65
N CYS A 83 5.97 3.47 3.36
CA CYS A 83 6.11 2.08 2.89
C CYS A 83 5.71 1.04 3.95
N GLU A 84 6.00 1.29 5.23
CA GLU A 84 5.61 0.41 6.33
C GLU A 84 4.08 0.29 6.44
N ASP A 85 3.37 1.38 6.13
CA ASP A 85 1.91 1.46 6.07
C ASP A 85 1.33 1.03 4.71
N GLY A 86 2.19 0.64 3.75
CA GLY A 86 1.78 0.21 2.41
C GLY A 86 1.42 1.35 1.44
N ALA A 87 1.70 2.59 1.81
CA ALA A 87 1.55 3.77 0.96
C ALA A 87 2.78 3.95 0.04
N GLU A 88 2.96 3.02 -0.88
CA GLU A 88 3.94 3.12 -1.97
C GLU A 88 3.35 3.85 -3.19
N SER A 89 4.12 4.74 -3.83
CA SER A 89 3.69 5.56 -4.98
C SER A 89 2.45 6.45 -4.71
N ILE A 90 2.57 7.38 -3.77
CA ILE A 90 1.53 8.35 -3.39
C ILE A 90 1.49 9.49 -4.43
N ARG A 91 0.34 9.79 -5.03
CA ARG A 91 0.20 10.85 -6.06
C ARG A 91 -0.24 12.18 -5.46
N GLU A 92 0.04 13.27 -6.17
CA GLU A 92 -0.59 14.57 -5.91
C GLU A 92 -2.11 14.42 -5.77
N GLY A 93 -2.66 14.89 -4.65
CA GLY A 93 -4.09 14.78 -4.29
C GLY A 93 -4.51 13.45 -3.64
N GLU A 94 -3.56 12.56 -3.31
CA GLU A 94 -3.81 11.41 -2.46
C GLU A 94 -3.44 11.74 -0.99
N SER A 95 -4.21 11.21 -0.03
CA SER A 95 -3.93 11.35 1.40
C SER A 95 -2.51 10.84 1.71
N GLY A 96 -1.70 11.68 2.34
CA GLY A 96 -0.30 11.38 2.61
C GLY A 96 0.69 11.91 1.57
N TYR A 97 0.21 12.53 0.49
CA TYR A 97 1.08 13.23 -0.45
C TYR A 97 1.62 14.51 0.18
N ARG A 98 2.91 14.75 -0.03
CA ARG A 98 3.53 16.04 0.23
C ARG A 98 4.74 16.24 -0.66
N GLU A 99 4.94 17.47 -1.09
CA GLU A 99 6.06 17.84 -1.97
C GLU A 99 7.42 17.44 -1.38
N GLU A 100 7.59 17.42 -0.04
CA GLU A 100 8.89 17.01 0.54
C GLU A 100 9.09 15.49 0.65
N LEU A 101 8.11 14.66 0.27
CA LEU A 101 8.31 13.22 0.02
C LEU A 101 8.70 12.95 -1.44
N ASP A 102 8.30 13.83 -2.35
CA ASP A 102 8.56 13.75 -3.78
C ASP A 102 9.89 14.43 -4.10
N ARG A 103 10.97 13.64 -4.12
CA ARG A 103 12.33 14.15 -4.23
C ARG A 103 12.62 14.76 -5.61
N ASP A 104 11.97 14.27 -6.65
CA ASP A 104 12.13 14.71 -8.03
C ASP A 104 11.00 15.61 -8.53
N SER A 105 9.97 15.81 -7.71
CA SER A 105 8.86 16.73 -7.95
C SER A 105 8.13 16.42 -9.27
N ASP A 106 7.88 15.14 -9.52
CA ASP A 106 7.18 14.66 -10.71
C ASP A 106 5.68 14.39 -10.44
N GLY A 107 5.25 14.60 -9.20
CA GLY A 107 3.89 14.43 -8.72
C GLY A 107 3.64 13.05 -8.09
N VAL A 108 4.68 12.24 -7.88
CA VAL A 108 4.60 10.94 -7.23
C VAL A 108 5.63 10.81 -6.11
N ALA A 109 5.14 10.83 -4.87
CA ALA A 109 5.94 10.61 -3.68
C ALA A 109 6.19 9.12 -3.39
N CYS A 110 7.33 8.84 -2.75
CA CYS A 110 7.67 7.51 -2.24
C CYS A 110 7.63 6.39 -3.27
N GLU A 111 8.02 6.73 -4.49
CA GLU A 111 8.20 5.76 -5.54
C GLU A 111 9.28 4.74 -5.19
N PRO A 112 9.13 3.48 -5.65
CA PRO A 112 10.04 2.39 -5.35
C PRO A 112 11.38 2.48 -6.12
N TRP A 113 11.96 3.68 -6.28
CA TRP A 113 13.32 3.85 -6.80
C TRP A 113 14.33 3.30 -5.79
N ARG A 114 14.45 1.98 -5.80
CA ARG A 114 15.44 1.20 -5.08
C ARG A 114 16.83 1.60 -5.54
N GLY A 115 17.42 2.57 -4.86
CA GLY A 115 18.87 2.79 -4.85
C GLY A 115 19.38 4.00 -5.63
N ARG A 116 19.50 5.13 -4.92
CA ARG A 116 20.63 6.03 -5.14
C ARG A 116 21.16 6.61 -3.85
#